data_AF-A0A1Z4JSJ4-F1
#
_entry.id   AF-A0A1Z4JSJ4-F1
#
_cell.length_a   1.000
_cell.length_b   1.000
_cell.length_c   1.000
_cell.angle_alpha   90.00
_cell.angle_beta   90.00
_cell.angle_gamma   90.00
#
_symmetry.space_group_name_H-M   'P 1'
#
loop_
_entity.id
_entity.type
_entity.pdbx_description
1 polymer ?
#
loop_
_entity_poly.entity_id
_entity_poly.type
_entity_poly.pdbx_seq_one_letter_code
_entity_poly.pdbx_strand_id
1 'polypeptide(L)'
;MLSISGVLGPLTIKITQLPNVTVVENDWRSFTIDIGSAIVSVTVRPRIWNNWVEGTKQYQNWSAIITGRMGELTDVGFVLEQPGIQIFEAPSEPVD
;
A
#
# COMPACT_ATOMS: atom_id res chain seq x y z
N MET A 1 -8.75 -32.88 8.64
CA MET A 1 -7.50 -32.27 8.17
C MET A 1 -6.54 -32.21 9.34
N LEU A 2 -5.28 -32.63 9.16
CA LEU A 2 -4.22 -32.36 10.12
C LEU A 2 -3.70 -30.94 9.85
N SER A 3 -3.70 -30.06 10.86
CA SER A 3 -3.19 -28.70 10.77
C SER A 3 -2.29 -28.38 11.97
N ILE A 4 -1.30 -27.53 11.75
CA ILE A 4 -0.44 -26.96 12.79
C ILE A 4 -0.61 -25.44 12.86
N SER A 5 -0.32 -24.83 14.00
CA SER A 5 -0.37 -23.37 14.16
C SER A 5 0.77 -22.67 13.42
N GLY A 6 0.48 -21.51 12.83
CA GLY A 6 1.46 -20.64 12.18
C GLY A 6 1.08 -19.17 12.35
N VAL A 7 2.01 -18.26 12.04
CA VAL A 7 1.80 -16.81 12.06
C VAL A 7 2.21 -16.26 10.70
N LEU A 8 1.37 -15.40 10.11
CA LEU A 8 1.69 -14.68 8.89
C LEU A 8 2.50 -13.43 9.25
N GLY A 9 3.64 -13.24 8.57
CA GLY A 9 4.44 -12.02 8.70
C GLY A 9 3.76 -10.79 8.05
N PRO A 10 4.35 -9.60 8.19
CA PRO A 10 3.87 -8.42 7.49
C PRO A 10 3.87 -8.64 5.97
N LEU A 11 2.76 -8.28 5.34
CA LEU A 11 2.64 -8.24 3.89
C LEU A 11 3.42 -7.03 3.36
N THR A 12 3.92 -7.16 2.13
CA THR A 12 4.70 -6.12 1.44
C THR A 12 4.17 -6.00 0.02
N ILE A 13 3.75 -4.79 -0.37
CA ILE A 13 3.17 -4.47 -1.67
C ILE A 13 4.01 -3.36 -2.29
N LYS A 14 4.43 -3.52 -3.55
CA LYS A 14 5.19 -2.51 -4.29
C LYS A 14 4.29 -1.84 -5.32
N ILE A 15 4.32 -0.52 -5.38
CA ILE A 15 3.64 0.28 -6.41
C ILE A 15 4.58 1.34 -6.97
N THR A 16 4.30 1.81 -8.19
CA THR A 16 5.10 2.80 -8.92
C THR A 16 4.29 4.05 -9.27
N GLN A 17 3.03 4.11 -8.84
CA GLN A 17 2.10 5.21 -9.11
C GLN A 17 1.27 5.51 -7.86
N LEU A 18 0.89 6.78 -7.68
CA LEU A 18 0.00 7.15 -6.59
C LEU A 18 -1.41 6.61 -6.89
N PRO A 19 -2.07 6.00 -5.90
CA PRO A 19 -3.43 5.51 -6.07
C PRO A 19 -4.43 6.67 -6.12
N ASN A 20 -5.57 6.43 -6.76
CA ASN A 20 -6.74 7.30 -6.59
C ASN A 20 -7.31 7.10 -5.19
N VAL A 21 -7.50 8.20 -4.46
CA VAL A 21 -7.97 8.16 -3.07
C VAL A 21 -9.36 8.75 -2.92
N THR A 22 -10.13 8.19 -2.00
CA THR A 22 -11.34 8.79 -1.46
C THR A 22 -11.04 9.36 -0.07
N VAL A 23 -11.60 10.53 0.23
CA VAL A 23 -11.55 11.11 1.57
C VAL A 23 -12.65 10.46 2.41
N VAL A 24 -12.27 9.89 3.53
CA VAL A 24 -13.20 9.31 4.51
C VAL A 24 -13.14 10.11 5.82
N GLU A 25 -13.72 9.58 6.89
CA GLU A 25 -13.75 10.25 8.20
C GLU A 25 -12.36 10.72 8.66
N ASN A 26 -12.33 11.85 9.39
CA ASN A 26 -11.13 12.50 9.89
C ASN A 26 -10.11 12.93 8.81
N ASP A 27 -10.57 13.16 7.59
CA ASP A 27 -9.75 13.44 6.41
C ASP A 27 -8.78 12.30 6.02
N TRP A 28 -9.04 11.07 6.46
CA TRP A 28 -8.19 9.95 6.08
C TRP A 28 -8.35 9.66 4.59
N ARG A 29 -7.31 9.10 3.99
CA ARG A 29 -7.32 8.72 2.57
C ARG A 29 -7.46 7.21 2.47
N SER A 30 -8.52 6.76 1.81
CA SER A 30 -8.77 5.35 1.54
C SER A 30 -8.58 5.07 0.05
N PHE A 31 -7.97 3.93 -0.27
CA PHE A 31 -7.74 3.46 -1.62
C PHE A 31 -7.61 1.95 -1.66
N THR A 32 -7.66 1.38 -2.86
CA THR A 32 -7.50 -0.06 -3.09
C THR A 32 -6.29 -0.34 -3.98
N ILE A 33 -5.64 -1.48 -3.75
CA ILE A 33 -4.55 -1.99 -4.59
C ILE A 33 -4.96 -3.37 -5.11
N ASP A 34 -5.00 -3.53 -6.42
CA ASP A 34 -5.17 -4.84 -7.05
C ASP A 34 -3.81 -5.55 -7.10
N ILE A 35 -3.69 -6.69 -6.41
CA ILE A 35 -2.48 -7.53 -6.42
C ILE A 35 -2.66 -8.80 -7.29
N GLY A 36 -3.69 -8.82 -8.14
CA GLY A 36 -4.05 -9.91 -9.05
C GLY A 36 -4.88 -11.00 -8.38
N SER A 37 -4.48 -11.45 -7.19
CA SER A 37 -5.22 -12.48 -6.43
C SER A 37 -6.27 -11.92 -5.48
N ALA A 38 -6.20 -10.63 -5.16
CA ALA A 38 -7.07 -9.96 -4.20
C ALA A 38 -7.05 -8.45 -4.39
N ILE A 39 -8.11 -7.78 -3.92
CA ILE A 39 -8.16 -6.34 -3.77
C ILE A 39 -7.83 -5.97 -2.32
N VAL A 40 -6.71 -5.27 -2.13
CA VAL A 40 -6.22 -4.84 -0.81
C VAL A 40 -6.75 -3.44 -0.51
N SER A 41 -7.54 -3.30 0.54
CA SER A 41 -8.06 -2.02 1.00
C SER A 41 -7.09 -1.37 1.99
N VAL A 42 -6.71 -0.12 1.75
CA VAL A 42 -5.75 0.62 2.57
C VAL A 42 -6.33 1.96 2.97
N THR A 43 -6.27 2.29 4.25
CA THR A 43 -6.64 3.62 4.76
C THR A 43 -5.49 4.21 5.54
N VAL A 44 -5.06 5.42 5.16
CA VAL A 44 -3.93 6.12 5.78
C VAL A 44 -4.34 7.46 6.37
N ARG A 45 -3.68 7.83 7.47
CA ARG A 45 -3.84 9.15 8.10
C ARG A 45 -3.37 10.28 7.15
N PRO A 46 -3.94 11.49 7.24
CA PRO A 46 -3.56 12.63 6.40
C PRO A 46 -2.05 12.88 6.38
N ARG A 47 -1.40 12.80 7.54
CA ARG A 47 0.06 12.99 7.66
C ARG A 47 0.87 11.99 6.84
N ILE A 48 0.47 10.71 6.84
CA ILE A 48 1.16 9.66 6.07
C ILE A 48 0.96 9.93 4.58
N TRP A 49 -0.26 10.24 4.16
CA TRP A 49 -0.57 10.56 2.77
C TRP A 49 0.22 11.77 2.26
N ASN A 50 0.22 12.88 3.00
CA ASN A 50 0.92 14.10 2.61
C ASN A 50 2.44 13.88 2.52
N ASN A 51 3.02 13.16 3.48
CA ASN A 51 4.43 12.78 3.43
C ASN A 51 4.74 11.91 2.21
N TRP A 52 3.83 10.99 1.86
CA TRP A 52 4.01 10.15 0.69
C TRP A 52 4.01 10.98 -0.59
N VAL A 53 2.97 11.78 -0.82
CA VAL A 53 2.86 12.66 -1.99
C VAL A 53 4.09 13.57 -2.10
N GLU A 54 4.51 14.19 -1.00
CA GLU A 54 5.70 15.06 -1.03
C GLU A 54 6.97 14.29 -1.36
N GLY A 55 7.17 13.10 -0.79
CA GLY A 55 8.34 12.27 -1.09
C GLY A 55 8.40 11.81 -2.55
N THR A 56 7.25 11.60 -3.21
CA THR A 56 7.24 11.27 -4.65
C THR A 56 7.75 12.39 -5.55
N LYS A 57 7.68 13.66 -5.12
CA LYS A 57 8.17 14.81 -5.89
C LYS A 57 9.69 14.92 -5.90
N GLN A 58 10.38 14.19 -5.02
CA GLN A 58 11.85 14.24 -4.88
C GLN A 58 12.56 13.45 -5.98
N TYR A 59 11.84 12.57 -6.69
CA TYR A 59 12.39 11.66 -7.67
C TYR A 59 11.62 11.75 -8.98
N GLN A 60 12.33 11.72 -10.11
CA GLN A 60 11.69 11.65 -11.44
C GLN A 60 10.93 10.32 -11.60
N ASN A 61 11.53 9.23 -11.14
CA ASN A 61 10.93 7.90 -11.06
C ASN A 61 11.05 7.38 -9.63
N TRP A 62 9.99 6.73 -9.13
CA TRP A 62 9.98 6.21 -7.77
C TRP A 62 9.23 4.89 -7.69
N SER A 63 9.49 4.16 -6.61
CA SER A 63 8.61 3.08 -6.16
C SER A 63 8.33 3.22 -4.68
N ALA A 64 7.12 2.87 -4.27
CA ALA A 64 6.76 2.80 -2.87
C ALA A 64 6.59 1.34 -2.45
N ILE A 65 7.12 1.03 -1.27
CA ILE A 65 6.85 -0.20 -0.56
C ILE A 65 5.83 0.12 0.53
N ILE A 66 4.68 -0.54 0.44
CA ILE A 66 3.61 -0.49 1.42
C ILE A 66 3.65 -1.79 2.22
N THR A 67 3.90 -1.69 3.52
CA THR A 67 3.88 -2.84 4.44
C THR A 67 2.67 -2.78 5.35
N GLY A 68 2.26 -3.93 5.88
CA GLY A 68 1.18 -3.98 6.86
C GLY A 68 0.84 -5.40 7.27
N ARG A 69 -0.18 -5.57 8.11
CA ARG A 69 -0.71 -6.88 8.48
C ARG A 69 -1.98 -7.16 7.70
N MET A 70 -2.21 -8.41 7.37
CA MET A 70 -3.50 -8.85 6.84
C MET A 70 -4.54 -8.74 7.95
N GLY A 71 -5.51 -7.83 7.76
CA GLY A 71 -6.63 -7.62 8.67
C GLY A 71 -7.88 -8.36 8.22
N GLU A 72 -9.02 -7.71 8.44
CA GLU A 72 -10.34 -8.22 8.06
C GLU A 72 -10.42 -8.62 6.57
N LEU A 73 -11.00 -9.79 6.31
CA LEU A 73 -11.31 -10.23 4.96
C LEU A 73 -12.50 -9.46 4.41
N THR A 74 -12.46 -9.15 3.12
CA THR A 74 -13.58 -8.60 2.37
C THR A 74 -14.04 -9.63 1.33
N ASP A 75 -15.15 -9.35 0.64
CA ASP A 75 -15.65 -10.24 -0.42
C ASP A 75 -14.64 -10.47 -1.56
N VAL A 76 -13.69 -9.54 -1.74
CA VAL A 76 -12.75 -9.53 -2.87
C VAL A 76 -11.27 -9.50 -2.42
N GLY A 77 -11.00 -9.54 -1.13
CA GLY A 77 -9.64 -9.43 -0.60
C GLY A 77 -9.59 -9.20 0.90
N PHE A 78 -8.88 -8.17 1.33
CA PHE A 78 -8.67 -7.87 2.76
C PHE A 78 -8.27 -6.42 3.01
N VAL A 79 -8.40 -5.99 4.27
CA VAL A 79 -7.89 -4.70 4.76
C VAL A 79 -6.42 -4.85 5.16
N LEU A 80 -5.57 -3.96 4.68
CA LEU A 80 -4.18 -3.86 5.13
C LEU A 80 -4.11 -3.00 6.40
N GLU A 81 -3.93 -3.65 7.54
CA GLU A 81 -3.81 -2.98 8.83
C GLU A 81 -2.41 -2.45 9.07
N GLN A 82 -2.35 -1.35 9.83
CA GLN A 82 -1.10 -0.68 10.23
C GLN A 82 -0.18 -0.36 9.03
N PRO A 83 -0.70 0.31 7.98
CA PRO A 83 0.07 0.54 6.77
C PRO A 83 1.30 1.43 7.03
N GLY A 84 2.47 0.94 6.64
CA GLY A 84 3.72 1.69 6.57
C GLY A 84 4.08 1.95 5.11
N ILE A 85 4.54 3.17 4.78
CA ILE A 85 4.90 3.54 3.41
C ILE A 85 6.34 4.05 3.39
N GLN A 86 7.15 3.48 2.49
CA GLN A 86 8.52 3.91 2.22
C GLN A 86 8.68 4.15 0.72
N ILE A 87 9.34 5.24 0.35
CA ILE A 87 9.57 5.63 -1.04
C ILE A 87 11.04 5.45 -1.35
N PHE A 88 11.31 4.92 -2.54
CA PHE A 88 12.65 4.72 -3.07
C PHE A 88 12.74 5.36 -4.45
N GLU A 89 13.89 5.93 -4.76
CA GLU A 89 14.23 6.26 -6.15
C GLU A 89 14.22 4.98 -6.98
N ALA A 90 13.56 5.03 -8.14
CA ALA A 90 13.59 3.94 -9.10
C ALA A 90 14.51 4.32 -10.26
N PRO A 91 15.32 3.38 -10.79
CA PRO A 91 16.04 3.61 -12.03
C PRO A 91 15.05 4.03 -13.12
N SER A 92 15.43 5.00 -13.95
CA SER A 92 14.77 5.18 -15.24
C SER A 92 14.87 3.87 -16.01
N GLU A 93 13.74 3.37 -16.52
CA GLU A 93 13.81 2.34 -17.56
C GLU A 93 14.70 2.87 -18.69
N PRO A 94 15.68 2.09 -19.18
CA PRO A 94 16.44 2.49 -20.34
C PRO A 94 15.45 2.72 -21.49
N VAL A 95 15.52 3.90 -22.10
CA VAL A 95 14.84 4.17 -23.36
C VAL A 95 15.62 3.36 -24.41
N ASP A 96 15.11 2.19 -24.78
CA ASP A 96 15.57 1.44 -25.96
C ASP A 96 15.34 2.24 -27.25
#